data_AF-A0A3L8PN20-F1
#
_entry.id   AF-A0A3L8PN20-F1
#
_cell.length_a   1.000
_cell.length_b   1.000
_cell.length_c   1.000
_cell.angle_alpha   90.00
_cell.angle_beta   90.00
_cell.angle_gamma   90.00
#
_symmetry.space_group_name_H-M   'P 1'
#
loop_
_entity.id
_entity.type
_entity.pdbx_description
1 polymer ?
#
loop_
_entity_poly.entity_id
_entity_poly.type
_entity_poly.pdbx_seq_one_letter_code
_entity_poly.pdbx_strand_id
1 'polypeptide(L)' 'MPDDDDVLDATEAIARLERWETHGGAWQVLDDGKSTGRTRIALLRCDGGEEVDRLESADADVFRWLVSRGGASD' A
#
# COMPACT_ATOMS: atom_id res chain seq x y z
N MET A 1 -7.82 -13.24 -16.06
CA MET A 1 -8.34 -13.01 -14.70
C MET A 1 -7.31 -12.14 -14.03
N PRO A 2 -7.62 -10.92 -13.58
CA PRO A 2 -6.77 -10.33 -12.55
C PRO A 2 -6.83 -11.28 -11.35
N ASP A 3 -5.69 -11.68 -10.83
CA ASP A 3 -5.61 -12.51 -9.62
C ASP A 3 -6.14 -11.68 -8.44
N ASP A 4 -7.45 -11.77 -8.19
CA ASP A 4 -8.13 -11.19 -7.02
C ASP A 4 -7.70 -11.86 -5.69
N ASP A 5 -6.85 -12.89 -5.75
CA ASP A 5 -6.35 -13.68 -4.61
C ASP A 5 -5.23 -13.01 -3.78
N ASP A 6 -4.72 -11.83 -4.17
CA ASP A 6 -3.69 -11.10 -3.38
C ASP A 6 -4.25 -9.87 -2.64
N VAL A 7 -5.57 -9.82 -2.39
CA VAL A 7 -6.14 -8.77 -1.52
C VAL A 7 -5.79 -9.11 -0.07
N LEU A 8 -4.84 -8.36 0.49
CA LEU A 8 -4.41 -8.53 1.87
C LEU A 8 -5.38 -7.85 2.82
N ASP A 9 -5.69 -8.53 3.93
CA ASP A 9 -6.34 -7.94 5.09
C ASP A 9 -5.48 -6.81 5.67
N ALA A 10 -6.11 -5.94 6.46
CA ALA A 10 -5.45 -4.74 6.97
C ALA A 10 -4.11 -5.02 7.70
N THR A 11 -4.08 -6.06 8.54
CA THR A 11 -2.90 -6.36 9.38
C THR A 11 -1.71 -6.85 8.56
N GLU A 12 -1.95 -7.67 7.53
CA GLU A 12 -0.88 -8.20 6.69
C GLU A 12 -0.30 -7.10 5.78
N ALA A 13 -1.17 -6.29 5.20
CA ALA A 13 -0.77 -5.11 4.44
C ALA A 13 0.10 -4.14 5.25
N ILE A 14 -0.34 -3.83 6.48
CA ILE A 14 0.42 -2.97 7.41
C ILE A 14 1.78 -3.60 7.74
N ALA A 15 1.82 -4.89 8.12
CA ALA A 15 3.07 -5.57 8.45
C ALA A 15 4.06 -5.58 7.27
N ARG A 16 3.55 -5.76 6.04
CA ARG A 16 4.34 -5.69 4.81
C ARG A 16 4.93 -4.30 4.60
N LEU A 17 4.13 -3.25 4.79
CA LEU A 17 4.54 -1.84 4.66
C LEU A 17 5.56 -1.44 5.72
N GLU A 18 5.34 -1.82 6.98
CA GLU A 18 6.29 -1.57 8.07
C GLU A 18 7.64 -2.23 7.81
N ARG A 19 7.61 -3.48 7.36
CA ARG A 19 8.83 -4.19 6.96
C ARG A 19 9.50 -3.50 5.78
N TRP A 20 8.73 -3.02 4.80
CA TRP A 20 9.25 -2.30 3.65
C TRP A 20 9.98 -1.01 4.05
N GLU A 21 9.35 -0.18 4.91
CA GLU A 21 9.96 1.02 5.47
C GLU A 21 11.23 0.69 6.28
N THR A 22 11.22 -0.42 7.03
CA THR A 22 12.38 -0.88 7.79
C THR A 22 13.58 -1.21 6.89
N HIS A 23 13.33 -1.67 5.66
CA HIS A 23 14.36 -1.89 4.65
C HIS A 23 14.76 -0.60 3.90
N GLY A 24 14.22 0.55 4.28
CA GLY A 24 14.45 1.85 3.61
C GLY A 24 13.66 2.00 2.31
N GLY A 25 12.66 1.15 2.07
CA GLY A 25 11.78 1.25 0.92
C GLY A 25 10.73 2.35 1.14
N ALA A 26 10.43 3.09 0.08
CA ALA A 26 9.33 4.07 0.07
C ALA A 26 8.06 3.39 -0.43
N TRP A 27 6.90 3.96 -0.11
CA TRP A 27 5.62 3.50 -0.63
C TRP A 27 4.73 4.70 -0.93
N GLN A 28 3.77 4.53 -1.84
CA GLN A 28 2.85 5.58 -2.26
C GLN A 28 1.45 5.04 -2.47
N VAL A 29 0.46 5.77 -1.99
CA VAL A 29 -0.96 5.44 -2.22
C VAL A 29 -1.32 5.86 -3.64
N LEU A 30 -1.73 4.88 -4.45
CA LEU A 30 -2.20 5.10 -5.82
C LEU A 30 -3.71 5.32 -5.88
N ASP A 31 -4.45 4.60 -5.04
CA ASP A 31 -5.91 4.69 -4.93
C ASP A 31 -6.29 4.46 -3.46
N ASP A 32 -7.12 5.32 -2.90
CA ASP A 32 -7.61 5.20 -1.52
C ASP A 32 -8.84 4.27 -1.41
N GLY A 33 -9.23 3.60 -2.48
CA GLY A 33 -10.32 2.64 -2.49
C GLY A 33 -11.72 3.25 -2.39
N LYS A 34 -11.86 4.59 -2.34
CA LYS A 34 -13.19 5.23 -2.24
C LYS A 34 -14.08 4.95 -3.45
N SER A 35 -13.49 4.85 -4.65
CA SER A 35 -14.25 4.60 -5.89
C SER A 35 -14.28 3.12 -6.28
N THR A 36 -13.22 2.38 -5.96
CA THR A 36 -13.02 0.99 -6.39
C THR A 36 -13.36 -0.03 -5.30
N GLY A 37 -13.47 0.41 -4.04
CA GLY A 37 -13.58 -0.44 -2.85
C GLY A 37 -12.25 -1.07 -2.42
N ARG A 38 -11.13 -0.73 -3.08
CA ARG A 38 -9.82 -1.34 -2.83
C ARG A 38 -8.72 -0.28 -2.80
N THR A 39 -8.05 -0.17 -1.66
CA THR A 39 -6.87 0.67 -1.50
C THR A 39 -5.70 0.04 -2.26
N ARG A 40 -5.04 0.81 -3.13
CA ARG A 40 -3.85 0.43 -3.88
C ARG A 40 -2.64 1.18 -3.39
N ILE A 41 -1.58 0.45 -3.09
CA ILE A 41 -0.30 0.99 -2.64
C ILE A 41 0.81 0.47 -3.56
N ALA A 42 1.63 1.38 -4.08
CA ALA A 42 2.86 1.06 -4.77
C ALA A 42 4.00 1.01 -3.78
N LEU A 43 4.78 -0.07 -3.79
CA LEU A 43 6.06 -0.15 -3.10
C LEU A 43 7.16 0.31 -4.07
N LEU A 44 7.89 1.35 -3.66
CA LEU A 44 8.91 2.02 -4.43
C LEU A 44 10.30 1.63 -3.91
N ARG A 45 11.24 1.43 -4.84
CA ARG A 45 12.65 1.24 -4.47
C ARG A 45 13.27 2.53 -3.95
N CYS A 46 14.16 2.39 -2.96
CA CYS A 46 14.96 3.47 -2.41
C CYS A 46 15.85 4.17 -3.46
N ASP A 47 16.31 3.45 -4.49
CA ASP A 47 17.38 3.91 -5.39
C ASP A 47 16.90 4.65 -6.65
N GLY A 48 15.59 4.78 -6.89
CA GLY A 48 15.13 5.39 -8.15
C GLY A 48 13.62 5.49 -8.40
N GLY A 49 12.76 5.19 -7.41
CA GLY A 49 11.32 5.37 -7.57
C GLY A 49 10.63 4.41 -8.55
N GLU A 50 11.30 3.34 -8.97
CA GLU A 50 10.63 2.26 -9.70
C GLU A 50 9.69 1.49 -8.76
N GLU A 51 8.44 1.27 -9.21
CA GLU A 51 7.49 0.36 -8.57
C GLU A 51 8.08 -1.05 -8.64
N VAL A 52 8.40 -1.61 -7.49
CA VAL A 52 8.92 -2.99 -7.37
C VAL A 52 7.83 -3.99 -7.12
N ASP A 53 6.78 -3.54 -6.46
CA ASP A 53 5.70 -4.38 -5.99
C ASP A 53 4.46 -3.50 -5.79
N ARG A 54 3.29 -4.09 -5.99
CA ARG A 54 2.01 -3.43 -5.74
C ARG A 54 1.24 -4.23 -4.72
N LEU A 55 0.67 -3.52 -3.77
CA LEU A 55 -0.15 -4.07 -2.70
C LEU A 55 -1.59 -3.56 -2.84
N GLU A 56 -2.54 -4.47 -2.73
CA GLU A 56 -3.97 -4.17 -2.74
C GLU A 56 -4.63 -4.63 -1.44
N SER A 57 -5.47 -3.76 -0.86
CA SER A 57 -6.25 -4.05 0.35
C SER A 57 -7.67 -3.53 0.23
N ALA A 58 -8.65 -4.37 0.48
CA ALA A 58 -10.06 -3.96 0.54
C ALA A 58 -10.45 -3.34 1.90
N ASP A 59 -9.54 -3.35 2.88
CA ASP A 59 -9.76 -2.81 4.21
C ASP A 59 -9.56 -1.30 4.30
N ALA A 60 -10.54 -0.60 4.88
CA ALA A 60 -10.44 0.83 5.16
C ALA A 60 -9.43 1.17 6.27
N ASP A 61 -9.06 0.20 7.10
CA ASP A 61 -8.11 0.41 8.20
C ASP A 61 -6.66 0.60 7.70
N VAL A 62 -6.32 -0.02 6.56
CA VAL A 62 -5.05 0.24 5.85
C VAL A 62 -4.94 1.70 5.44
N PHE A 63 -5.99 2.28 4.85
CA PHE A 63 -5.98 3.69 4.47
C PHE A 63 -5.77 4.60 5.67
N ARG A 64 -6.47 4.35 6.78
CA ARG A 64 -6.30 5.11 8.02
C ARG A 64 -4.85 5.04 8.54
N TRP A 65 -4.25 3.85 8.49
CA TRP A 65 -2.85 3.66 8.86
C TRP A 65 -1.89 4.45 7.95
N LEU A 66 -2.08 4.37 6.63
CA LEU A 66 -1.27 5.10 5.63
C LEU A 66 -1.31 6.62 5.86
N VAL A 67 -2.51 7.17 6.11
CA VAL A 67 -2.68 8.60 6.42
C VAL A 67 -1.95 8.97 7.71
N SER A 68 -1.98 8.12 8.74
CA SER A 68 -1.27 8.38 10.01
C SER A 68 0.25 8.43 9.86
N ARG A 69 0.81 7.75 8.85
CA ARG A 69 2.25 7.73 8.55
C ARG A 69 2.71 8.88 7.65
N GLY A 70 1.78 9.65 7.08
CA GLY A 70 2.09 10.76 6.15
C GLY A 70 1.97 10.39 4.67
N GLY A 71 1.37 9.24 4.37
CA GLY A 71 1.15 8.74 3.01
C GLY A 71 0.04 9.41 2.21
N ALA A 72 -0.49 10.55 2.68
CA ALA A 72 -1.52 11.27 1.96
C ALA A 72 -0.88 11.91 0.71
N SER A 73 -1.06 11.27 -0.43
CA SER A 73 -1.02 11.94 -1.73
C SER A 73 -2.11 13.02 -1.70
N ASP A 74 -1.74 14.29 -1.83
CA ASP A 74 -2.67 15.42 -2.02
C ASP A 74 -3.58 15.20 -3.24
#